data_AF-A0A4R6RXW8-F1
#
_entry.id   AF-A0A4R6RXW8-F1
#
_cell.length_a   1.000
_cell.length_b   1.000
_cell.length_c   1.000
_cell.angle_alpha   90.00
_cell.angle_beta   90.00
_cell.angle_gamma   90.00
#
_symmetry.space_group_name_H-M   'P 1'
#
loop_
_entity.id
_entity.type
_entity.pdbx_description
1 polymer ?
#
loop_
_entity_poly.entity_id
_entity_poly.type
_entity_poly.pdbx_seq_one_letter_code
_entity_poly.pdbx_strand_id
1 'polypeptide(L)'
;MRPGEVVELAALAGLELAAAVTLLELESGGGHNVWGHDGVDTGGIYVKGAEVTKDVYLKYKARRHELGLQGVGPTQLTSAGFQDKADDAGGCWDWRVNCSVGFGILAAHVSGHGLHDGFRRYNGSGDAAERYADKADAGVKRWRGLLAGTSSTPSTMEDDTMVSAPPGTNDHIDIIVRGRTKLYLACSYNQTVDVHHIDFWGDTPQLGGEGQGVGGARKAFRLDANRPGPIAIPPNASMATIRYTAQHSFGIGVV
;
A
#
# COMPACT_ATOMS: atom_id res chain seq x y z
N MET A 1 -11.08 5.62 4.50
CA MET A 1 -9.75 5.50 3.82
C MET A 1 -9.68 4.24 2.98
N ARG A 2 -8.98 4.28 1.82
CA ARG A 2 -8.73 3.13 0.92
C ARG A 2 -7.23 2.74 0.94
N PRO A 3 -6.77 1.90 1.89
CA PRO A 3 -5.33 1.84 2.24
C PRO A 3 -4.42 1.39 1.08
N GLY A 4 -4.79 0.35 0.33
CA GLY A 4 -3.98 -0.15 -0.78
C GLY A 4 -3.76 0.89 -1.88
N GLU A 5 -4.82 1.61 -2.26
CA GLU A 5 -4.72 2.69 -3.25
C GLU A 5 -3.88 3.87 -2.73
N VAL A 6 -3.94 4.19 -1.44
CA VAL A 6 -3.11 5.27 -0.86
C VAL A 6 -1.63 4.93 -0.93
N VAL A 7 -1.24 3.69 -0.63
CA VAL A 7 0.16 3.24 -0.74
C VAL A 7 0.64 3.36 -2.18
N GLU A 8 -0.15 2.86 -3.13
CA GLU A 8 0.17 2.92 -4.55
C GLU A 8 0.32 4.36 -5.05
N LEU A 9 -0.67 5.21 -4.78
CA LEU A 9 -0.68 6.60 -5.27
C LEU A 9 0.40 7.45 -4.60
N ALA A 10 0.70 7.23 -3.32
CA ALA A 10 1.80 7.91 -2.63
C ALA A 10 3.14 7.55 -3.27
N ALA A 11 3.37 6.26 -3.56
CA ALA A 11 4.57 5.80 -4.24
C ALA A 11 4.69 6.38 -5.66
N LEU A 12 3.61 6.36 -6.45
CA LEU A 12 3.59 6.95 -7.79
C LEU A 12 3.87 8.45 -7.79
N ALA A 13 3.42 9.18 -6.76
CA ALA A 13 3.68 10.60 -6.60
C ALA A 13 5.08 10.92 -6.04
N GLY A 14 5.83 9.92 -5.58
CA GLY A 14 7.07 10.13 -4.84
C GLY A 14 6.85 10.82 -3.48
N LEU A 15 5.65 10.69 -2.91
CA LEU A 15 5.27 11.27 -1.63
C LEU A 15 5.44 10.23 -0.52
N GLU A 16 6.03 10.63 0.60
CA GLU A 16 6.11 9.77 1.77
C GLU A 16 4.70 9.33 2.23
N LEU A 17 4.51 8.03 2.49
CA LEU A 17 3.22 7.48 2.90
C LEU A 17 2.64 8.18 4.14
N ALA A 18 3.48 8.49 5.14
CA ALA A 18 3.04 9.24 6.31
C ALA A 18 2.51 10.64 5.96
N ALA A 19 3.11 11.32 4.98
CA ALA A 19 2.63 12.61 4.48
C ALA A 19 1.32 12.46 3.70
N ALA A 20 1.21 11.45 2.85
CA ALA A 20 -0.03 11.17 2.10
C ALA A 20 -1.21 10.89 3.02
N VAL A 21 -1.04 10.04 4.04
CA VAL A 21 -2.10 9.72 5.01
C VAL A 21 -2.45 10.94 5.86
N THR A 22 -1.45 11.72 6.30
CA THR A 22 -1.68 12.94 7.06
C THR A 22 -2.48 13.96 6.26
N LEU A 23 -2.17 14.15 4.97
CA LEU A 23 -2.95 15.03 4.10
C LEU A 23 -4.43 14.61 4.07
N LEU A 24 -4.70 13.32 3.84
CA LEU A 24 -6.06 12.80 3.79
C LEU A 24 -6.83 12.98 5.11
N GLU A 25 -6.15 12.87 6.25
CA GLU A 25 -6.76 13.13 7.56
C GLU A 25 -7.13 14.60 7.75
N LEU A 26 -6.23 15.51 7.40
CA LEU A 26 -6.44 16.95 7.55
C LEU A 26 -7.52 17.47 6.60
N GLU A 27 -7.54 16.99 5.36
CA GLU A 27 -8.42 17.52 4.33
C GLU A 27 -9.85 16.96 4.40
N SER A 28 -9.99 15.67 4.72
CA SER A 28 -11.29 15.00 4.57
C SER A 28 -11.57 13.96 5.63
N GLY A 29 -10.87 13.98 6.77
CA GLY A 29 -11.09 13.03 7.86
C GLY A 29 -10.70 11.59 7.50
N GLY A 30 -9.71 11.40 6.63
CA GLY A 30 -9.19 10.10 6.23
C GLY A 30 -9.53 9.70 4.81
N GLY A 31 -9.60 10.68 3.90
CA GLY A 31 -9.79 10.46 2.47
C GLY A 31 -11.24 10.22 2.08
N HIS A 32 -12.20 10.86 2.75
CA HIS A 32 -13.60 10.83 2.32
C HIS A 32 -13.79 11.68 1.05
N ASN A 33 -14.56 11.18 0.08
CA ASN A 33 -14.83 11.92 -1.16
C ASN A 33 -15.94 12.96 -0.95
N VAL A 34 -15.65 14.07 -0.26
CA VAL A 34 -16.68 15.01 0.22
C VAL A 34 -16.46 16.44 -0.27
N TRP A 35 -17.55 17.20 -0.33
CA TRP A 35 -17.52 18.64 -0.56
C TRP A 35 -16.97 19.36 0.66
N GLY A 36 -16.15 20.38 0.41
CA GLY A 36 -15.59 21.23 1.46
C GLY A 36 -16.61 22.10 2.18
N HIS A 37 -16.11 22.82 3.18
CA HIS A 37 -16.90 23.71 4.02
C HIS A 37 -16.57 25.20 3.81
N ASP A 38 -15.85 25.53 2.74
CA ASP A 38 -15.46 26.91 2.44
C ASP A 38 -16.69 27.81 2.38
N GLY A 39 -16.54 29.08 2.76
CA GLY A 39 -17.59 30.10 2.83
C GLY A 39 -18.19 30.51 1.47
N VAL A 40 -18.03 29.70 0.43
CA VAL A 40 -18.59 29.93 -0.91
C VAL A 40 -20.04 29.46 -1.00
N ASP A 41 -20.78 30.04 -1.94
CA ASP A 41 -22.16 29.68 -2.23
C ASP A 41 -22.22 28.29 -2.88
N THR A 42 -23.14 27.44 -2.46
CA THR A 42 -23.33 26.11 -3.07
C THR A 42 -24.28 26.15 -4.26
N GLY A 43 -25.01 27.25 -4.43
CA GLY A 43 -26.03 27.44 -5.47
C GLY A 43 -27.17 26.42 -5.38
N GLY A 44 -27.33 25.74 -4.24
CA GLY A 44 -28.25 24.61 -4.07
C GLY A 44 -27.85 23.34 -4.84
N ILE A 45 -26.66 23.30 -5.45
CA ILE A 45 -26.19 22.19 -6.27
C ILE A 45 -25.73 21.02 -5.39
N TYR A 46 -25.07 21.34 -4.28
CA TYR A 46 -24.53 20.38 -3.32
C TYR A 46 -24.72 20.87 -1.88
N VAL A 47 -24.55 19.94 -0.94
CA VAL A 47 -24.50 20.19 0.49
C VAL A 47 -23.06 20.06 0.96
N LYS A 48 -22.58 21.02 1.77
CA LYS A 48 -21.21 20.97 2.33
C LYS A 48 -21.04 19.71 3.17
N GLY A 49 -19.91 19.03 3.03
CA GLY A 49 -19.63 17.74 3.67
C GLY A 49 -20.35 16.52 3.04
N ALA A 50 -21.27 16.70 2.10
CA ALA A 50 -21.87 15.58 1.39
C ALA A 50 -20.88 14.95 0.41
N GLU A 51 -21.19 13.74 -0.04
CA GLU A 51 -20.38 13.03 -1.02
C GLU A 51 -20.29 13.80 -2.35
N VAL A 52 -19.09 13.84 -2.92
CA VAL A 52 -18.84 14.29 -4.28
C VAL A 52 -19.19 13.16 -5.24
N THR A 53 -20.19 13.39 -6.08
CA THR A 53 -20.54 12.51 -7.18
C THR A 53 -20.26 13.21 -8.51
N LYS A 54 -20.09 12.43 -9.59
CA LYS A 54 -19.85 12.97 -10.93
C LYS A 54 -20.93 13.97 -11.34
N ASP A 55 -22.20 13.61 -11.19
CA ASP A 55 -23.31 14.44 -11.65
C ASP A 55 -23.41 15.77 -10.92
N VAL A 56 -23.21 15.75 -9.60
CA VAL A 56 -23.21 16.96 -8.78
C VAL A 56 -21.99 17.81 -9.09
N TYR A 57 -20.82 17.20 -9.23
CA TYR A 57 -19.59 17.90 -9.57
C TYR A 57 -19.68 18.60 -10.93
N LEU A 58 -20.23 17.95 -11.96
CA LEU A 58 -20.33 18.57 -13.28
C LEU A 58 -21.26 19.79 -13.28
N LYS A 59 -22.35 19.75 -12.49
CA LYS A 59 -23.22 20.92 -12.26
C LYS A 59 -22.48 22.05 -11.55
N TYR A 60 -21.69 21.71 -10.52
CA TYR A 60 -20.83 22.68 -9.82
C TYR A 60 -19.80 23.29 -10.77
N LYS A 61 -19.04 22.48 -11.51
CA LYS A 61 -17.99 22.92 -12.43
C LYS A 61 -18.51 23.91 -13.45
N ALA A 62 -19.71 23.67 -14.00
CA ALA A 62 -20.34 24.59 -14.96
C ALA A 62 -20.59 25.99 -14.38
N ARG A 63 -20.73 26.11 -13.05
CA ARG A 63 -21.12 27.35 -12.36
C ARG A 63 -20.10 27.86 -11.33
N ARG A 64 -18.97 27.17 -11.12
CA ARG A 64 -17.98 27.54 -10.09
C ARG A 64 -17.37 28.94 -10.29
N HIS A 65 -17.42 29.47 -11.52
CA HIS A 65 -17.01 30.84 -11.82
C HIS A 65 -17.98 31.89 -11.24
N GLU A 66 -19.25 31.53 -11.04
CA GLU A 66 -20.28 32.34 -10.39
C GLU A 66 -20.29 32.11 -8.86
N LEU A 67 -20.16 30.84 -8.46
CA LEU A 67 -20.36 30.40 -7.07
C LEU A 67 -19.11 30.56 -6.18
N GLY A 68 -17.94 30.61 -6.80
CA GLY A 68 -16.65 30.50 -6.12
C GLY A 68 -16.12 29.06 -6.11
N LEU A 69 -14.88 28.95 -5.60
CA LEU A 69 -14.15 27.71 -5.57
C LEU A 69 -14.30 27.01 -4.21
N GLN A 70 -14.69 25.73 -4.24
CA GLN A 70 -14.90 24.89 -3.06
C GLN A 70 -13.92 23.73 -3.07
N GLY A 71 -13.51 23.26 -1.89
CA GLY A 71 -12.77 22.01 -1.75
C GLY A 71 -13.54 20.81 -2.32
N VAL A 72 -12.87 20.00 -3.14
CA VAL A 72 -13.45 18.81 -3.77
C VAL A 72 -12.65 17.57 -3.40
N GLY A 73 -13.35 16.58 -2.85
CA GLY A 73 -12.86 15.20 -2.74
C GLY A 73 -11.82 14.98 -1.64
N PRO A 74 -11.11 13.84 -1.65
CA PRO A 74 -10.26 13.39 -0.55
C PRO A 74 -9.10 14.33 -0.20
N THR A 75 -8.61 15.11 -1.17
CA THR A 75 -7.49 16.05 -0.98
C THR A 75 -7.92 17.51 -1.02
N GLN A 76 -9.24 17.76 -1.03
CA GLN A 76 -9.88 19.09 -1.05
C GLN A 76 -9.24 20.04 -2.08
N LEU A 77 -9.25 19.66 -3.36
CA LEU A 77 -8.71 20.51 -4.42
C LEU A 77 -9.57 21.77 -4.60
N THR A 78 -9.18 22.86 -3.93
CA THR A 78 -9.92 24.12 -3.96
C THR A 78 -9.53 25.02 -5.14
N SER A 79 -8.27 25.03 -5.60
CA SER A 79 -7.90 25.94 -6.70
C SER A 79 -8.47 25.47 -8.05
N ALA A 80 -8.89 26.41 -8.90
CA ALA A 80 -9.41 26.09 -10.24
C ALA A 80 -8.40 25.28 -11.07
N GLY A 81 -7.13 25.69 -11.05
CA GLY A 81 -6.07 24.99 -11.78
C GLY A 81 -5.82 23.57 -11.28
N PHE A 82 -5.96 23.29 -9.98
CA PHE A 82 -5.85 21.93 -9.47
C PHE A 82 -7.06 21.07 -9.82
N GLN A 83 -8.26 21.65 -9.78
CA GLN A 83 -9.47 20.96 -10.23
C GLN A 83 -9.40 20.64 -11.72
N ASP A 84 -8.94 21.58 -12.55
CA ASP A 84 -8.77 21.38 -13.99
C ASP A 84 -7.74 20.31 -14.30
N LYS A 85 -6.60 20.31 -13.60
CA LYS A 85 -5.60 19.25 -13.72
C LYS A 85 -6.17 17.87 -13.39
N ALA A 86 -7.06 17.77 -12.40
CA ALA A 86 -7.75 16.52 -12.08
C ALA A 86 -8.79 16.15 -13.13
N ASP A 87 -9.49 17.12 -13.71
CA ASP A 87 -10.44 16.85 -14.80
C ASP A 87 -9.73 16.33 -16.06
N ASP A 88 -8.58 16.90 -16.42
CA ASP A 88 -7.76 16.44 -17.54
C ASP A 88 -7.24 15.01 -17.31
N ALA A 89 -7.09 14.60 -16.06
CA ALA A 89 -6.62 13.27 -15.67
C ALA A 89 -7.75 12.23 -15.49
N GLY A 90 -9.02 12.62 -15.63
CA GLY A 90 -10.16 11.70 -15.57
C GLY A 90 -11.37 12.17 -14.76
N GLY A 91 -11.25 13.31 -14.06
CA GLY A 91 -12.34 13.93 -13.31
C GLY A 91 -11.97 14.24 -11.87
N CYS A 92 -12.14 15.49 -11.45
CA CYS A 92 -11.86 15.92 -10.06
C CYS A 92 -12.79 15.27 -9.02
N TRP A 93 -13.95 14.74 -9.45
CA TRP A 93 -14.88 13.98 -8.61
C TRP A 93 -14.43 12.55 -8.33
N ASP A 94 -13.55 12.01 -9.17
CA ASP A 94 -13.06 10.65 -9.01
C ASP A 94 -12.04 10.60 -7.88
N TRP A 95 -12.27 9.69 -6.93
CA TRP A 95 -11.46 9.60 -5.73
C TRP A 95 -9.98 9.37 -6.03
N ARG A 96 -9.68 8.47 -7.00
CA ARG A 96 -8.32 8.05 -7.31
C ARG A 96 -7.59 9.16 -8.06
N VAL A 97 -8.26 9.79 -9.03
CA VAL A 97 -7.72 10.94 -9.77
C VAL A 97 -7.45 12.12 -8.83
N ASN A 98 -8.39 12.44 -7.95
CA ASN A 98 -8.25 13.51 -6.97
C ASN A 98 -7.04 13.27 -6.04
N CYS A 99 -6.92 12.07 -5.47
CA CYS A 99 -5.76 11.68 -4.65
C CYS A 99 -4.45 11.78 -5.45
N SER A 100 -4.41 11.27 -6.68
CA SER A 100 -3.20 11.32 -7.52
C SER A 100 -2.73 12.75 -7.77
N VAL A 101 -3.66 13.68 -8.05
CA VAL A 101 -3.32 15.09 -8.27
C VAL A 101 -2.90 15.79 -6.98
N GLY A 102 -3.66 15.62 -5.89
CA GLY A 102 -3.34 16.21 -4.59
C GLY A 102 -2.00 15.74 -4.04
N PHE A 103 -1.70 14.44 -4.12
CA PHE A 103 -0.40 13.90 -3.71
C PHE A 103 0.75 14.43 -4.57
N GLY A 104 0.56 14.53 -5.89
CA GLY A 104 1.57 15.11 -6.77
C GLY A 104 1.86 16.58 -6.48
N ILE A 105 0.84 17.36 -6.11
CA ILE A 105 1.01 18.77 -5.70
C ILE A 105 1.80 18.85 -4.39
N LEU A 106 1.39 18.09 -3.37
CA LEU A 106 2.11 18.08 -2.09
C LEU A 106 3.55 17.59 -2.27
N ALA A 107 3.79 16.55 -3.06
CA ALA A 107 5.12 16.04 -3.36
C ALA A 107 6.02 17.11 -3.98
N ALA A 108 5.50 17.88 -4.95
CA ALA A 108 6.25 18.98 -5.56
C ALA A 108 6.63 20.07 -4.54
N HIS A 109 5.69 20.43 -3.66
CA HIS A 109 5.96 21.41 -2.59
C HIS A 109 6.99 20.89 -1.58
N VAL A 110 6.87 19.63 -1.14
CA VAL A 110 7.80 19.00 -0.20
C VAL A 110 9.20 18.88 -0.82
N SER A 111 9.30 18.50 -2.09
CA SER A 111 10.58 18.40 -2.80
C SER A 111 11.27 19.75 -2.92
N GLY A 112 10.52 20.83 -3.17
CA GLY A 112 11.09 22.18 -3.33
C GLY A 112 11.41 22.92 -2.03
N HIS A 113 10.72 22.58 -0.93
CA HIS A 113 10.72 23.43 0.28
C HIS A 113 10.87 22.67 1.60
N GLY A 114 10.91 21.34 1.57
CA GLY A 114 10.85 20.50 2.77
C GLY A 114 9.42 20.27 3.26
N LEU A 115 9.27 19.36 4.21
CA LEU A 115 7.97 18.84 4.63
C LEU A 115 7.03 19.92 5.19
N HIS A 116 7.50 20.67 6.19
CA HIS A 116 6.70 21.67 6.89
C HIS A 116 6.21 22.77 5.95
N ASP A 117 7.14 23.42 5.24
CA ASP A 117 6.81 24.49 4.29
C ASP A 117 6.03 23.95 3.08
N GLY A 118 6.18 22.65 2.78
CA GLY A 118 5.39 21.93 1.78
C GLY A 118 3.91 21.87 2.13
N PHE A 119 3.56 21.40 3.33
CA PHE A 119 2.18 21.41 3.82
C PHE A 119 1.63 22.83 4.01
N ARG A 120 2.46 23.75 4.48
CA ARG A 120 2.08 25.16 4.59
C ARG A 120 1.59 25.70 3.24
N ARG A 121 2.38 25.48 2.18
CA ARG A 121 2.05 25.92 0.80
C ARG A 121 0.85 25.23 0.22
N TYR A 122 0.68 23.95 0.52
CA TYR A 122 -0.49 23.20 0.09
C TYR A 122 -1.77 23.85 0.59
N ASN A 123 -1.81 24.23 1.87
CA ASN A 123 -2.96 24.92 2.46
C ASN A 123 -3.06 26.40 2.04
N GLY A 124 -1.92 27.10 1.92
CA GLY A 124 -1.87 28.49 1.44
C GLY A 124 -0.83 29.37 2.16
N SER A 125 -1.27 30.51 2.69
CA SER A 125 -0.39 31.52 3.32
C SER A 125 -0.95 32.09 4.62
N GLY A 126 -0.07 32.70 5.42
CA GLY A 126 -0.43 33.34 6.70
C GLY A 126 -0.57 32.36 7.86
N ASP A 127 -0.96 32.87 9.02
CA ASP A 127 -0.93 32.10 10.28
C ASP A 127 -1.79 30.83 10.27
N ALA A 128 -2.86 30.80 9.46
CA ALA A 128 -3.67 29.60 9.30
C ALA A 128 -2.89 28.47 8.62
N ALA A 129 -2.07 28.81 7.62
CA ALA A 129 -1.22 27.85 6.92
C ALA A 129 -0.08 27.35 7.81
N GLU A 130 0.50 28.21 8.66
CA GLU A 130 1.50 27.80 9.65
C GLU A 130 0.91 26.79 10.65
N ARG A 131 -0.26 27.11 11.24
CA ARG A 131 -0.96 26.18 12.14
C ARG A 131 -1.35 24.86 11.47
N TYR A 132 -1.64 24.90 10.16
CA TYR A 132 -1.91 23.70 9.38
C TYR A 132 -0.65 22.85 9.22
N ALA A 133 0.50 23.47 8.92
CA ALA A 133 1.78 22.79 8.84
C ALA A 133 2.22 22.18 10.19
N ASP A 134 2.01 22.88 11.31
CA ASP A 134 2.28 22.32 12.65
C ASP A 134 1.45 21.05 12.92
N LYS A 135 0.16 21.06 12.54
CA LYS A 135 -0.70 19.87 12.64
C LYS A 135 -0.22 18.76 11.72
N ALA A 136 0.24 19.10 10.51
CA ALA A 136 0.78 18.13 9.57
C ALA A 136 2.07 17.50 10.11
N ASP A 137 2.98 18.26 10.71
CA ASP A 137 4.19 17.72 11.33
C ASP A 137 3.86 16.72 12.45
N ALA A 138 2.87 17.06 13.29
CA ALA A 138 2.40 16.15 14.34
C ALA A 138 1.78 14.87 13.75
N GLY A 139 0.97 15.01 12.69
CA GLY A 139 0.36 13.88 11.97
C GLY A 139 1.40 12.99 11.31
N VAL A 140 2.36 13.57 10.59
CA VAL A 140 3.45 12.84 9.93
C VAL A 140 4.32 12.14 10.96
N LYS A 141 4.68 12.81 12.06
CA LYS A 141 5.42 12.18 13.15
C LYS A 141 4.68 10.97 13.72
N ARG A 142 3.37 11.10 13.95
CA ARG A 142 2.52 10.00 14.42
C ARG A 142 2.54 8.85 13.42
N TRP A 143 2.29 9.12 12.13
CA TRP A 143 2.25 8.08 11.10
C TRP A 143 3.61 7.44 10.85
N ARG A 144 4.70 8.20 10.85
CA ARG A 144 6.06 7.65 10.86
C ARG A 144 6.25 6.71 12.03
N GLY A 145 5.83 7.09 13.24
CA GLY A 145 5.91 6.23 14.42
C GLY A 145 5.06 4.96 14.31
N LEU A 146 3.86 5.03 13.74
CA LEU A 146 3.00 3.86 13.51
C LEU A 146 3.57 2.94 12.43
N LEU A 147 4.00 3.50 11.30
CA LEU A 147 4.60 2.76 10.19
C LEU A 147 5.97 2.19 10.57
N ALA A 148 6.76 2.90 11.38
CA ALA A 148 7.99 2.41 11.97
C ALA A 148 7.77 1.45 13.15
N GLY A 149 6.65 1.54 13.86
CA GLY A 149 6.22 0.52 14.83
C GLY A 149 5.72 -0.75 14.15
N THR A 150 5.25 -0.62 12.90
CA THR A 150 5.01 -1.73 11.98
C THR A 150 6.34 -2.20 11.32
N SER A 151 7.35 -1.34 11.32
CA SER A 151 8.73 -1.60 10.90
C SER A 151 9.66 -1.63 12.11
N SER A 152 9.32 -2.38 13.16
CA SER A 152 10.28 -2.60 14.23
C SER A 152 11.49 -3.30 13.61
N THR A 153 12.61 -2.58 13.61
CA THR A 153 14.05 -2.93 13.50
C THR A 153 14.37 -4.35 13.00
N PRO A 154 15.36 -4.54 12.10
CA PRO A 154 15.94 -5.86 11.87
C PRO A 154 16.47 -6.35 13.22
N SER A 155 15.68 -7.15 13.90
CA SER A 155 16.22 -8.02 14.91
C SER A 155 17.17 -8.92 14.15
N THR A 156 18.34 -9.18 14.72
CA THR A 156 19.15 -10.37 14.40
C THR A 156 18.39 -11.65 14.80
N MET A 157 17.13 -11.74 14.42
CA MET A 157 16.34 -12.95 14.30
C MET A 157 16.03 -12.97 12.80
N GLU A 158 16.77 -13.82 12.10
CA GLU A 158 16.30 -14.57 10.93
C GLU A 158 15.24 -13.82 10.10
N ASP A 159 15.67 -13.15 9.02
CA ASP A 159 14.79 -12.56 8.00
C ASP A 159 14.00 -13.69 7.32
N ASP A 160 12.98 -14.16 8.03
CA ASP A 160 11.99 -15.13 7.62
C ASP A 160 11.11 -14.43 6.58
N THR A 161 11.50 -14.52 5.31
CA THR A 161 10.61 -14.18 4.21
C THR A 161 9.44 -15.17 4.24
N MET A 162 8.38 -14.80 4.97
CA MET A 162 7.15 -15.59 5.05
C MET A 162 6.32 -15.39 3.78
N VAL A 163 6.35 -16.38 2.89
CA VAL A 163 5.52 -16.45 1.69
C VAL A 163 4.20 -17.14 2.04
N SER A 164 3.08 -16.60 1.57
CA SER A 164 1.77 -17.25 1.75
C SER A 164 1.43 -18.11 0.54
N ALA A 165 1.19 -19.40 0.76
CA ALA A 165 0.66 -20.31 -0.25
C ALA A 165 -0.87 -20.34 -0.20
N PRO A 166 -1.56 -20.28 -1.35
CA PRO A 166 -3.03 -20.34 -1.38
C PRO A 166 -3.55 -21.76 -1.08
N PRO A 167 -4.84 -21.92 -0.75
CA PRO A 167 -5.49 -23.24 -0.78
C PRO A 167 -5.35 -23.89 -2.17
N GLY A 168 -5.23 -25.22 -2.22
CA GLY A 168 -5.02 -25.94 -3.48
C GLY A 168 -5.14 -27.45 -3.31
N THR A 169 -5.39 -28.16 -4.42
CA THR A 169 -5.41 -29.64 -4.47
C THR A 169 -4.33 -30.13 -5.41
N ASN A 170 -3.36 -30.88 -4.87
CA ASN A 170 -2.13 -31.30 -5.55
C ASN A 170 -1.38 -30.15 -6.26
N ASP A 171 -1.49 -28.95 -5.68
CA ASP A 171 -0.92 -27.71 -6.20
C ASP A 171 0.55 -27.57 -5.79
N HIS A 172 1.24 -26.55 -6.29
CA HIS A 172 2.63 -26.27 -5.97
C HIS A 172 2.90 -24.78 -5.79
N ILE A 173 3.97 -24.49 -5.05
CA ILE A 173 4.54 -23.16 -4.91
C ILE A 173 6.06 -23.23 -4.99
N ASP A 174 6.65 -22.25 -5.67
CA ASP A 174 8.09 -22.08 -5.81
C ASP A 174 8.58 -20.93 -4.96
N ILE A 175 9.67 -21.17 -4.22
CA ILE A 175 10.23 -20.19 -3.28
C ILE A 175 11.74 -20.11 -3.48
N ILE A 176 12.27 -18.89 -3.50
CA ILE A 176 13.71 -18.66 -3.58
C ILE A 176 14.34 -18.97 -2.22
N VAL A 177 15.30 -19.88 -2.22
CA VAL A 177 16.02 -20.33 -1.01
C VAL A 177 17.52 -20.06 -1.05
N ARG A 178 17.98 -19.27 -2.03
CA ARG A 178 19.41 -18.98 -2.21
C ARG A 178 20.02 -18.38 -0.94
N GLY A 179 21.05 -19.06 -0.42
CA GLY A 179 21.76 -18.64 0.79
C GLY A 179 21.05 -18.97 2.11
N ARG A 180 19.93 -19.70 2.05
CA ARG A 180 19.14 -20.13 3.21
C ARG A 180 19.44 -21.59 3.56
N THR A 181 19.18 -21.96 4.81
CA THR A 181 19.53 -23.26 5.41
C THR A 181 18.32 -24.01 5.97
N LYS A 182 17.23 -23.33 6.31
CA LYS A 182 16.01 -23.92 6.86
C LYS A 182 14.76 -23.42 6.13
N LEU A 183 13.79 -24.31 5.98
CA LEU A 183 12.45 -24.06 5.47
C LEU A 183 11.44 -24.41 6.58
N TYR A 184 10.46 -23.54 6.80
CA TYR A 184 9.36 -23.71 7.74
C TYR A 184 8.03 -23.62 7.01
N LEU A 185 7.05 -24.42 7.42
CA LEU A 185 5.67 -24.38 6.91
C LEU A 185 4.74 -24.19 8.11
N ALA A 186 3.81 -23.24 8.05
CA ALA A 186 2.95 -22.90 9.19
C ALA A 186 1.50 -22.72 8.77
N CYS A 187 0.56 -23.34 9.49
CA CYS A 187 -0.88 -23.13 9.32
C CYS A 187 -1.54 -22.78 10.67
N SER A 188 -2.76 -22.25 10.65
CA SER A 188 -3.46 -21.86 11.88
C SER A 188 -3.89 -23.07 12.72
N TYR A 189 -4.35 -22.85 13.94
CA TYR A 189 -4.87 -23.92 14.79
C TYR A 189 -6.04 -24.67 14.12
N ASN A 190 -6.11 -26.00 14.28
CA ASN A 190 -7.05 -26.92 13.60
C ASN A 190 -6.99 -26.95 12.07
N GLN A 191 -5.95 -26.39 11.48
CA GLN A 191 -5.67 -26.49 10.05
C GLN A 191 -4.55 -27.52 9.80
N THR A 192 -4.57 -28.10 8.61
CA THR A 192 -3.60 -29.13 8.20
C THR A 192 -3.22 -28.94 6.74
N VAL A 193 -1.95 -29.18 6.42
CA VAL A 193 -1.45 -29.17 5.04
C VAL A 193 -0.88 -30.55 4.74
N ASP A 194 -1.36 -31.18 3.67
CA ASP A 194 -0.78 -32.42 3.17
C ASP A 194 0.34 -32.07 2.18
N VAL A 195 1.59 -32.27 2.58
CA VAL A 195 2.76 -32.05 1.73
C VAL A 195 3.10 -33.35 1.02
N HIS A 196 3.09 -33.33 -0.31
CA HIS A 196 3.34 -34.51 -1.15
C HIS A 196 4.84 -34.73 -1.36
N HIS A 197 5.58 -33.68 -1.70
CA HIS A 197 7.04 -33.66 -1.80
C HIS A 197 7.57 -32.24 -1.82
N ILE A 198 8.87 -32.12 -1.52
CA ILE A 198 9.64 -30.88 -1.65
C ILE A 198 10.88 -31.19 -2.46
N ASP A 199 11.05 -30.49 -3.58
CA ASP A 199 12.22 -30.59 -4.46
C ASP A 199 13.05 -29.31 -4.35
N PHE A 200 14.38 -29.46 -4.30
CA PHE A 200 15.32 -28.33 -4.29
C PHE A 200 16.11 -28.27 -5.59
N TRP A 201 16.23 -27.06 -6.13
CA TRP A 201 16.87 -26.78 -7.41
C TRP A 201 18.06 -25.83 -7.20
N GLY A 202 19.18 -26.13 -7.87
CA GLY A 202 20.35 -25.27 -7.88
C GLY A 202 20.25 -24.13 -8.90
N ASP A 203 21.40 -23.56 -9.25
CA ASP A 203 21.48 -22.51 -10.28
C ASP A 203 21.06 -23.03 -11.66
N THR A 204 20.40 -22.17 -12.42
CA THR A 204 20.08 -22.46 -13.83
C THR A 204 21.38 -22.80 -14.57
N PRO A 205 21.49 -24.00 -15.18
CA PRO A 205 22.69 -24.36 -15.92
C PRO A 205 22.89 -23.43 -17.12
N GLN A 206 24.13 -23.27 -17.57
CA GLN A 206 24.43 -22.60 -18.84
C GLN A 206 23.71 -23.31 -20.00
N LEU A 207 23.33 -22.54 -21.04
CA LEU A 207 22.60 -23.03 -22.22
C LEU A 207 23.16 -24.37 -22.72
N GLY A 208 22.34 -25.42 -22.66
CA GLY A 208 22.68 -26.78 -23.09
C GLY A 208 22.98 -27.78 -21.96
N GLY A 209 23.00 -27.35 -20.70
CA GLY A 209 23.09 -28.25 -19.54
C GLY A 209 21.72 -28.74 -19.04
N GLU A 210 21.64 -30.00 -18.60
CA GLU A 210 20.46 -30.50 -17.89
C GLU A 210 20.42 -29.94 -16.45
N GLY A 211 19.27 -29.42 -16.03
CA GLY A 211 19.07 -29.01 -14.65
C GLY A 211 19.01 -30.23 -13.74
N GLN A 212 19.91 -30.31 -12.75
CA GLN A 212 19.88 -31.38 -11.75
C GLN A 212 19.31 -30.85 -10.43
N GLY A 213 18.35 -31.58 -9.86
CA GLY A 213 17.88 -31.33 -8.50
C GLY A 213 19.03 -31.51 -7.50
N VAL A 214 19.16 -30.59 -6.54
CA VAL A 214 20.24 -30.60 -5.54
C VAL A 214 19.84 -31.30 -4.23
N GLY A 215 18.61 -31.81 -4.17
CA GLY A 215 18.07 -32.59 -3.04
C GLY A 215 16.55 -32.53 -2.97
N GLY A 216 15.95 -33.22 -2.00
CA GLY A 216 14.50 -33.19 -1.80
C GLY A 216 13.99 -34.30 -0.90
N ALA A 217 12.87 -34.05 -0.23
CA ALA A 217 12.13 -35.06 0.53
C ALA A 217 10.91 -35.50 -0.29
N ARG A 218 10.97 -36.70 -0.86
CA ARG A 218 9.87 -37.30 -1.65
C ARG A 218 8.84 -38.06 -0.80
N LYS A 219 8.95 -37.99 0.52
CA LYS A 219 8.06 -38.69 1.44
C LYS A 219 6.95 -37.74 1.85
N ALA A 220 5.71 -38.08 1.50
CA ALA A 220 4.55 -37.29 1.88
C ALA A 220 4.42 -37.24 3.42
N PHE A 221 4.05 -36.07 3.94
CA PHE A 221 3.78 -35.86 5.36
C PHE A 221 2.67 -34.85 5.56
N ARG A 222 1.94 -35.00 6.66
CA ARG A 222 0.94 -34.03 7.10
C ARG A 222 1.58 -33.04 8.06
N LEU A 223 1.41 -31.76 7.77
CA LEU A 223 1.76 -30.67 8.66
C LEU A 223 0.56 -30.37 9.57
N ASP A 224 0.81 -30.38 10.88
CA ASP A 224 -0.11 -29.86 11.89
C ASP A 224 0.41 -28.53 12.44
N ALA A 225 -0.50 -27.65 12.87
CA ALA A 225 -0.18 -26.31 13.39
C ALA A 225 0.91 -26.26 14.48
N ASN A 226 1.12 -27.38 15.20
CA ASN A 226 2.06 -27.48 16.31
C ASN A 226 3.45 -28.01 15.92
N ARG A 227 3.73 -28.26 14.63
CA ARG A 227 5.01 -28.82 14.14
C ARG A 227 5.47 -28.18 12.82
N PRO A 228 5.83 -26.87 12.81
CA PRO A 228 6.09 -26.14 11.57
C PRO A 228 7.45 -26.40 10.89
N GLY A 229 8.38 -27.13 11.52
CA GLY A 229 9.73 -27.36 10.98
C GLY A 229 10.82 -27.38 12.06
N PRO A 230 12.11 -27.32 11.67
CA PRO A 230 12.62 -26.98 10.33
C PRO A 230 12.83 -28.17 9.39
N ILE A 231 12.68 -27.91 8.08
CA ILE A 231 13.14 -28.76 6.98
C ILE A 231 14.48 -28.21 6.50
N ALA A 232 15.52 -29.05 6.43
CA ALA A 232 16.85 -28.61 6.01
C ALA A 232 16.90 -28.31 4.50
N ILE A 233 17.52 -27.19 4.13
CA ILE A 233 17.78 -26.81 2.74
C ILE A 233 19.17 -27.32 2.33
N PRO A 234 19.32 -28.07 1.22
CA PRO A 234 20.61 -28.51 0.72
C PRO A 234 21.53 -27.32 0.39
N PRO A 235 22.85 -27.42 0.65
CA PRO A 235 23.82 -26.45 0.16
C PRO A 235 23.71 -26.25 -1.36
N ASN A 236 23.83 -25.02 -1.84
CA ASN A 236 23.68 -24.61 -3.24
C ASN A 236 22.26 -24.68 -3.82
N ALA A 237 21.23 -24.90 -3.00
CA ALA A 237 19.86 -24.69 -3.44
C ALA A 237 19.59 -23.20 -3.65
N SER A 238 18.94 -22.90 -4.78
CA SER A 238 18.50 -21.56 -5.17
C SER A 238 16.97 -21.44 -5.15
N MET A 239 16.26 -22.55 -5.36
CA MET A 239 14.79 -22.62 -5.31
C MET A 239 14.30 -23.91 -4.65
N ALA A 240 13.16 -23.84 -3.97
CA ALA A 240 12.41 -24.99 -3.49
C ALA A 240 11.01 -25.01 -4.12
N THR A 241 10.59 -26.16 -4.63
CA THR A 241 9.23 -26.42 -5.10
C THR A 241 8.52 -27.30 -4.09
N ILE A 242 7.42 -26.81 -3.51
CA ILE A 242 6.63 -27.54 -2.52
C ILE A 242 5.31 -27.95 -3.16
N ARG A 243 5.04 -29.24 -3.22
CA ARG A 243 3.76 -29.76 -3.72
C ARG A 243 2.84 -30.15 -2.56
N TYR A 244 1.59 -29.70 -2.58
CA TYR A 244 0.72 -29.78 -1.41
C TYR A 244 -0.78 -29.94 -1.72
N THR A 245 -1.56 -30.19 -0.67
CA THR A 245 -3.01 -30.05 -0.65
C THR A 245 -3.45 -29.38 0.64
N ALA A 246 -4.22 -28.30 0.53
CA ALA A 246 -4.67 -27.49 1.66
C ALA A 246 -6.04 -26.85 1.36
N GLN A 247 -6.90 -26.79 2.38
CA GLN A 247 -8.22 -26.13 2.29
C GLN A 247 -8.19 -24.65 2.69
N HIS A 248 -7.03 -24.16 3.12
CA HIS A 248 -6.78 -22.81 3.59
C HIS A 248 -5.38 -22.38 3.14
N SER A 249 -5.09 -21.09 3.23
CA SER A 249 -3.73 -20.60 3.04
C SER A 249 -2.81 -21.05 4.17
N PHE A 250 -1.51 -21.12 3.91
CA PHE A 250 -0.49 -21.41 4.92
C PHE A 250 0.78 -20.61 4.63
N GLY A 251 1.55 -20.31 5.66
CA GLY A 251 2.79 -19.56 5.59
C GLY A 251 4.00 -20.46 5.34
N ILE A 252 5.00 -19.91 4.67
CA ILE A 252 6.25 -20.59 4.34
C ILE A 252 7.41 -19.66 4.63
N GLY A 253 8.24 -20.00 5.62
CA GLY A 253 9.40 -19.21 6.04
C GLY A 253 10.71 -19.85 5.59
N VAL A 254 11.71 -19.03 5.29
CA VAL A 254 13.06 -19.51 4.96
C VAL A 254 14.12 -18.70 5.70
N VAL A 255 15.06 -19.42 6.30
CA VAL A 255 16.16 -18.88 7.12
C VAL A 255 17.50 -19.33 6.61
#